data_AF-A0A2V6B133-F1
#
_entry.id   AF-A0A2V6B133-F1
#
_cell.length_a   1.000
_cell.length_b   1.000
_cell.length_c   1.000
_cell.angle_alpha   90.00
_cell.angle_beta   90.00
_cell.angle_gamma   90.00
#
_symmetry.space_group_name_H-M   'P 1'
#
loop_
_entity.id
_entity.type
_entity.pdbx_description
1 polymer ?
#
loop_
_entity_poly.entity_id
_entity_poly.type
_entity_poly.pdbx_seq_one_letter_code
_entity_poly.pdbx_strand_id
1 'polypeptide(L)'
;METDPVQGDELKSRQALLTGNYARSLETDLGFASQIAGLAVFNLPLETLDRFIPAINAVTTKDVTAFAGKYLVTPSSLVVVGKASAFLGPLEKNFFETRVVPQSKLDLNRADLVKQK
;
A
#
# COMPACT_ATOMS: atom_id res chain seq x y z
N MET A 1 -9.26 11.53 7.94
CA MET A 1 -9.29 11.37 6.47
C MET A 1 -10.71 11.25 5.94
N GLU A 2 -11.54 10.30 6.41
CA GLU A 2 -12.96 10.28 6.02
C GLU A 2 -13.71 11.53 6.54
N THR A 3 -13.49 11.89 7.81
CA THR A 3 -14.10 13.05 8.46
C THR A 3 -13.22 14.29 8.49
N ASP A 4 -12.01 14.21 7.95
CA ASP A 4 -11.02 15.29 7.93
C ASP A 4 -10.30 15.28 6.58
N PRO A 5 -10.80 16.03 5.57
CA PRO A 5 -10.29 16.01 4.21
C PRO A 5 -8.94 16.72 4.11
N VAL A 6 -8.06 16.27 3.20
CA VAL A 6 -6.76 16.92 2.94
C VAL A 6 -6.98 18.36 2.47
N GLN A 7 -6.31 19.32 3.12
CA GLN A 7 -6.52 20.75 2.86
C GLN A 7 -5.28 21.43 2.26
N GLY A 8 -5.53 22.42 1.40
CA GLY A 8 -4.56 23.43 0.97
C GLY A 8 -3.17 22.88 0.61
N ASP A 9 -2.16 23.37 1.33
CA ASP A 9 -0.75 23.09 1.07
C ASP A 9 -0.33 21.64 1.30
N GLU A 10 -1.11 20.85 2.06
CA GLU A 10 -0.80 19.44 2.27
C GLU A 10 -0.86 18.68 0.94
N LEU A 11 -1.95 18.82 0.18
CA LEU A 11 -2.12 18.12 -1.10
C LEU A 11 -1.01 18.54 -2.08
N LYS A 12 -0.75 19.84 -2.17
CA LYS A 12 0.31 20.39 -3.04
C LYS A 12 1.68 19.84 -2.67
N SER A 13 2.00 19.78 -1.38
CA SER A 13 3.28 19.26 -0.89
C SER A 13 3.43 17.76 -1.21
N ARG A 14 2.35 16.98 -1.08
CA ARG A 14 2.35 15.56 -1.46
C ARG A 14 2.53 15.36 -2.96
N GLN A 15 1.85 16.15 -3.79
CA GLN A 15 2.01 16.11 -5.25
C GLN A 15 3.45 16.47 -5.66
N ALA A 16 4.05 17.50 -5.07
CA ALA A 16 5.42 17.90 -5.33
C ALA A 16 6.43 16.80 -4.93
N LEU A 17 6.23 16.13 -3.79
CA LEU A 17 7.06 15.02 -3.36
C LEU A 17 7.01 13.85 -4.35
N LEU A 18 5.80 13.46 -4.78
CA LEU A 18 5.59 12.32 -5.69
C LEU A 18 6.17 12.59 -7.08
N THR A 19 5.86 13.75 -7.66
CA THR A 19 6.37 14.15 -8.98
C THR A 19 7.88 14.33 -8.97
N GLY A 20 8.44 14.91 -7.90
CA GLY A 20 9.89 15.04 -7.73
C GLY A 20 10.61 13.71 -7.56
N ASN A 21 10.06 12.79 -6.75
CA ASN A 21 10.63 11.44 -6.60
C ASN A 21 10.63 10.67 -7.91
N TYR A 22 9.54 10.78 -8.67
CA TYR A 22 9.43 10.15 -9.98
C TYR A 22 10.46 10.70 -10.97
N ALA A 23 10.58 12.03 -11.09
CA ALA A 23 11.58 12.66 -11.96
C ALA A 23 13.01 12.18 -11.61
N ARG A 24 13.37 12.19 -10.32
CA ARG A 24 14.66 11.68 -9.85
C ARG A 24 14.90 10.21 -10.18
N SER A 25 13.85 9.38 -10.16
CA SER A 25 13.97 7.96 -10.51
C SER A 25 14.35 7.73 -11.99
N LEU A 26 14.15 8.73 -12.85
CA LEU A 26 14.46 8.67 -14.28
C LEU A 26 15.83 9.28 -14.64
N GLU A 27 16.55 9.89 -13.69
CA GLU A 27 17.79 10.64 -13.97
C GLU A 27 18.98 9.75 -14.37
N THR A 28 18.90 8.44 -14.10
CA THR A 28 19.96 7.47 -14.45
C THR A 28 19.46 6.52 -15.53
N ASP A 29 20.35 6.08 -16.42
CA ASP A 29 20.04 5.08 -17.45
C ASP A 29 19.41 3.81 -16.85
N LEU A 30 19.95 3.35 -15.71
CA LEU A 30 19.42 2.20 -14.99
C LEU A 30 18.03 2.47 -14.42
N GLY A 31 17.79 3.65 -13.86
CA GLY A 31 16.48 4.04 -13.32
C GLY A 31 15.42 4.13 -14.41
N PHE A 32 15.75 4.76 -15.54
CA PHE A 32 14.88 4.84 -16.71
C PHE A 32 14.57 3.45 -17.28
N ALA A 33 15.59 2.62 -17.50
CA ALA A 33 15.41 1.24 -17.97
C ALA A 33 14.56 0.40 -17.00
N SER A 34 14.72 0.59 -15.69
CA SER A 34 13.93 -0.11 -14.67
C SER A 34 12.44 0.25 -14.73
N GLN A 35 12.11 1.51 -15.00
CA GLN A 35 10.71 1.93 -15.16
C GLN A 35 10.08 1.30 -16.41
N ILE A 36 10.80 1.31 -17.54
CA ILE A 36 10.35 0.64 -18.78
C ILE A 36 10.16 -0.86 -18.54
N ALA A 37 11.13 -1.51 -17.91
CA ALA A 37 11.07 -2.93 -17.61
C ALA A 37 9.86 -3.26 -16.71
N GLY A 38 9.59 -2.45 -15.69
CA GLY A 38 8.42 -2.62 -14.83
C GLY A 38 7.11 -2.53 -15.63
N LEU A 39 6.96 -1.51 -16.48
CA LEU A 39 5.78 -1.39 -17.35
C LEU A 39 5.63 -2.60 -18.29
N ALA A 40 6.72 -3.07 -18.89
CA ALA A 40 6.70 -4.23 -19.77
C ALA A 40 6.32 -5.53 -19.05
N VAL A 41 6.88 -5.79 -17.86
CA VAL A 41 6.59 -6.99 -17.05
C VAL A 41 5.12 -7.08 -16.67
N PHE A 42 4.49 -5.95 -16.34
CA PHE A 42 3.06 -5.88 -16.03
C PHE A 42 2.18 -5.58 -17.25
N ASN A 43 2.75 -5.61 -18.45
CA ASN A 43 2.05 -5.41 -19.72
C ASN A 43 1.27 -4.08 -19.79
N LEU A 44 1.84 -3.02 -19.17
CA LEU A 44 1.30 -1.67 -19.12
C LEU A 44 1.81 -0.82 -20.29
N PRO A 45 1.04 0.19 -20.76
CA PRO A 45 1.47 1.04 -21.87
C PRO A 45 2.68 1.89 -21.48
N LEU A 46 3.68 2.01 -22.37
CA LEU A 46 4.92 2.73 -22.09
C LEU A 46 4.71 4.24 -21.94
N GLU A 47 3.66 4.80 -22.57
CA GLU A 47 3.29 6.21 -22.44
C GLU A 47 2.83 6.56 -21.01
N THR A 48 2.69 5.55 -20.12
CA THR A 48 2.52 5.77 -18.68
C THR A 48 3.67 6.59 -18.10
N LEU A 49 4.87 6.53 -18.69
CA LEU A 49 6.01 7.33 -18.27
C LEU A 49 5.71 8.84 -18.32
N ASP A 50 5.10 9.27 -19.43
CA ASP A 50 4.76 10.68 -19.68
C ASP A 50 3.48 11.08 -18.92
N ARG A 51 2.54 10.14 -18.75
CA ARG A 51 1.26 10.40 -18.07
C ARG A 51 1.37 10.52 -16.55
N PHE A 52 2.43 10.00 -15.93
CA PHE A 52 2.52 9.92 -14.46
C PHE A 52 2.39 11.30 -13.78
N ILE A 53 3.22 12.27 -14.16
CA ILE A 53 3.22 13.60 -13.54
C ILE A 53 1.89 14.34 -13.75
N PRO A 54 1.34 14.41 -14.99
CA PRO A 54 0.01 14.97 -15.21
C PRO A 54 -1.08 14.30 -14.38
N ALA A 55 -1.05 12.96 -14.25
CA ALA A 55 -2.04 12.22 -13.47
C ALA A 55 -1.97 12.57 -11.98
N ILE A 56 -0.78 12.68 -11.40
CA ILE A 56 -0.60 13.07 -9.99
C ILE A 56 -1.09 14.51 -9.75
N ASN A 57 -0.78 15.44 -10.66
CA ASN A 57 -1.19 16.84 -10.54
C ASN A 57 -2.71 17.04 -10.71
N ALA A 58 -3.40 16.12 -11.40
CA ALA A 58 -4.84 16.15 -11.58
C ALA A 58 -5.63 15.64 -10.36
N VAL A 59 -4.98 15.00 -9.38
CA VAL A 59 -5.62 14.49 -8.16
C VAL A 59 -6.19 15.65 -7.34
N THR A 60 -7.46 15.54 -6.97
CA THR A 60 -8.16 16.53 -6.14
C THR A 60 -8.35 16.07 -4.69
N THR A 61 -8.63 16.99 -3.78
CA THR A 61 -9.04 16.65 -2.40
C THR A 61 -10.23 15.68 -2.39
N LYS A 62 -11.19 15.86 -3.31
CA LYS A 62 -12.36 14.98 -3.40
C LYS A 62 -11.97 13.55 -3.75
N ASP A 63 -11.01 13.36 -4.65
CA ASP A 63 -10.53 12.03 -5.03
C ASP A 63 -9.86 11.33 -3.86
N VAL A 64 -9.05 12.07 -3.09
CA VAL A 64 -8.38 11.55 -1.89
C VAL A 64 -9.40 11.15 -0.81
N THR A 65 -10.39 12.01 -0.53
CA THR A 65 -11.44 11.70 0.45
C THR A 65 -12.27 10.50 0.01
N ALA A 66 -12.65 10.42 -1.26
CA ALA A 66 -13.39 9.29 -1.81
C ALA A 66 -12.58 7.99 -1.74
N PHE A 67 -11.28 8.04 -2.05
CA PHE A 67 -10.37 6.89 -1.91
C PHE A 67 -10.29 6.43 -0.46
N ALA A 68 -10.12 7.34 0.49
CA ALA A 68 -10.05 7.03 1.92
C ALA A 68 -11.34 6.36 2.40
N GLY A 69 -12.51 6.93 2.09
CA GLY A 69 -13.80 6.35 2.45
C GLY A 69 -14.10 5.00 1.77
N LYS A 70 -13.46 4.71 0.63
CA LYS A 70 -13.64 3.43 -0.07
C LYS A 70 -12.69 2.34 0.44
N TYR A 71 -11.43 2.66 0.69
CA TYR A 71 -10.37 1.66 0.88
C TYR A 71 -9.73 1.66 2.27
N LEU A 72 -9.91 2.72 3.07
CA LEU A 72 -9.38 2.79 4.45
C LEU A 72 -10.44 2.52 5.51
N VAL A 73 -11.62 2.07 5.09
CA VAL A 73 -12.70 1.62 5.97
C VAL A 73 -12.51 0.16 6.39
N THR A 74 -13.18 -0.23 7.47
CA THR A 74 -13.12 -1.58 8.02
C THR A 74 -13.86 -2.60 7.15
N PRO A 75 -13.43 -3.88 7.15
CA PRO A 75 -12.35 -4.46 7.95
C PRO A 75 -10.96 -4.25 7.33
N SER A 76 -10.02 -3.75 8.13
CA SER A 76 -8.60 -3.68 7.77
C SER A 76 -7.87 -4.95 8.23
N SER A 77 -6.96 -5.46 7.41
CA SER A 77 -6.01 -6.48 7.82
C SER A 77 -4.75 -5.82 8.38
N LEU A 78 -4.32 -6.24 9.57
CA LEU A 78 -3.10 -5.75 10.21
C LEU A 78 -2.10 -6.90 10.35
N VAL A 79 -0.86 -6.69 9.90
CA VAL A 79 0.24 -7.63 10.07
C VAL A 79 1.26 -7.04 11.05
N VAL A 80 1.52 -7.75 12.14
CA VAL A 80 2.52 -7.37 13.15
C VAL A 80 3.66 -8.38 13.13
N VAL A 81 4.88 -7.91 12.95
CA VAL A 81 6.09 -8.76 12.95
C VAL A 81 6.84 -8.53 14.25
N GLY A 82 6.98 -9.59 15.06
CA GLY A 82 7.70 -9.51 16.33
C GLY A 82 7.54 -10.76 17.19
N LYS A 83 8.00 -10.66 18.44
CA LYS A 83 7.84 -11.75 19.43
C LYS A 83 6.38 -11.82 19.86
N ALA A 84 5.74 -12.96 19.65
CA ALA A 84 4.33 -13.17 20.01
C ALA A 84 4.02 -12.82 21.47
N SER A 85 4.94 -13.11 22.40
CA SER A 85 4.79 -12.77 23.82
C SER A 85 4.58 -11.27 24.11
N ALA A 86 4.99 -10.38 23.20
CA ALA A 86 4.82 -8.94 23.36
C ALA A 86 3.39 -8.44 23.04
N PHE A 87 2.60 -9.23 22.31
CA PHE A 87 1.29 -8.77 21.80
C PHE A 87 0.16 -9.80 21.85
N LEU A 88 0.44 -11.09 22.07
CA LEU A 88 -0.57 -12.15 22.06
C LEU A 88 -1.62 -11.97 23.15
N GLY A 89 -1.22 -11.65 24.39
CA GLY A 89 -2.15 -11.45 25.50
C GLY A 89 -3.19 -10.34 25.25
N PRO A 90 -2.77 -9.14 24.82
CA PRO A 90 -3.71 -8.11 24.36
C PRO A 90 -4.59 -8.53 23.19
N LEU A 91 -4.08 -9.32 22.23
CA LEU A 91 -4.89 -9.81 21.11
C LEU A 91 -5.98 -10.77 21.57
N GLU A 92 -5.63 -11.77 22.37
CA GLU A 92 -6.60 -12.75 22.91
C GLU A 92 -7.67 -12.07 23.77
N LYS A 93 -7.31 -11.00 24.50
CA LYS A 93 -8.26 -10.23 25.32
C LYS A 93 -9.26 -9.40 24.49
N ASN A 94 -8.82 -8.80 23.39
CA ASN A 94 -9.63 -7.87 22.61
C ASN A 94 -10.28 -8.51 21.37
N PHE A 95 -9.76 -9.66 20.92
CA PHE A 95 -10.21 -10.36 19.72
C PHE A 95 -10.44 -11.84 20.05
N PHE A 96 -11.70 -12.19 20.34
CA PHE A 96 -12.09 -13.54 20.78
C PHE A 96 -11.82 -14.64 19.73
N GLU A 97 -11.63 -14.28 18.47
CA GLU A 97 -11.30 -15.22 17.38
C GLU A 97 -9.77 -15.36 17.14
N THR A 98 -8.94 -14.86 18.06
CA THR A 98 -7.48 -14.96 17.93
C THR A 98 -7.04 -16.42 17.80
N ARG A 99 -6.33 -16.74 16.71
CA ARG A 99 -5.79 -18.07 16.44
C ARG A 99 -4.27 -18.03 16.40
N VAL A 100 -3.65 -18.92 17.16
CA VAL A 100 -2.20 -19.15 17.10
C VAL A 100 -1.92 -20.35 16.19
N VAL A 101 -1.19 -20.11 15.09
CA VAL A 101 -0.72 -21.17 14.18
C VAL A 101 0.79 -21.35 14.39
N PRO A 102 1.24 -22.48 14.98
CA PRO A 102 2.66 -22.78 15.09
C PRO A 102 3.30 -22.88 13.70
N GLN A 103 4.54 -22.40 13.55
CA GLN A 103 5.27 -22.44 12.27
C GLN A 103 5.27 -23.84 11.63
N SER A 104 5.41 -24.90 12.44
CA SER A 104 5.40 -26.29 11.94
C SER A 104 4.11 -26.67 11.21
N LYS A 105 2.99 -26.01 11.56
CA LYS A 105 1.65 -26.23 11.00
C LYS A 105 1.22 -25.15 10.01
N LEU A 106 2.02 -24.09 9.82
CA LEU A 106 1.69 -22.96 8.94
C LEU A 106 1.81 -23.34 7.45
N ASP A 107 0.81 -22.95 6.65
CA ASP A 107 0.85 -22.99 5.19
C ASP A 107 0.31 -21.67 4.60
N LEU A 108 1.19 -20.85 4.06
CA LEU A 108 0.84 -19.53 3.48
C LEU A 108 0.08 -19.63 2.15
N ASN A 109 0.02 -20.81 1.53
CA ASN A 109 -0.68 -21.01 0.26
C ASN A 109 -2.14 -21.43 0.45
N ARG A 110 -2.62 -21.49 1.69
CA ARG A 110 -3.99 -21.89 2.02
C ARG A 110 -4.75 -20.78 2.73
N ALA A 111 -6.05 -20.68 2.45
CA ALA A 111 -6.93 -19.70 3.08
C ALA A 111 -7.08 -19.89 4.60
N ASP A 112 -6.98 -21.12 5.10
CA ASP A 112 -7.06 -21.44 6.53
C ASP A 112 -5.71 -21.31 7.26
N LEU A 113 -4.61 -21.11 6.51
CA LEU A 113 -3.23 -21.01 6.97
C LEU A 113 -2.68 -22.27 7.67
N VAL A 114 -3.36 -23.43 7.57
CA VAL A 114 -2.98 -24.66 8.29
C VAL A 114 -2.72 -25.82 7.32
N LYS A 115 -1.64 -26.56 7.53
CA LYS A 115 -1.33 -27.80 6.78
C LYS A 115 -2.41 -28.86 6.98
N GLN A 116 -2.74 -29.62 5.93
CA GLN A 116 -3.59 -30.81 6.03
C GLN A 116 -2.89 -31.93 6.81
N LYS A 117 -3.70 -32.72 7.52
CA LYS A 117 -3.26 -33.84 8.35
C LYS A 117 -2.87 -35.04 7.50
#